data_AF-A0A3N5V566-F1
#
_entry.id   AF-A0A3N5V566-F1
#
_cell.length_a   1.000
_cell.length_b   1.000
_cell.length_c   1.000
_cell.angle_alpha   90.00
_cell.angle_beta   90.00
_cell.angle_gamma   90.00
#
_symmetry.space_group_name_H-M   'P 1'
#
loop_
_entity.id
_entity.type
_entity.pdbx_description
1 polymer ?
#
loop_
_entity_poly.entity_id
_entity_poly.type
_entity_poly.pdbx_seq_one_letter_code
_entity_poly.pdbx_strand_id
1 'polypeptide(L)'
;MIPAVENYLAVRRATGFELKNADYLLRSFARWAAERSETYIRATTAVDWASQSVSVAQRDERLKTLCRFARYLRVEDNRHELPPSTYFGYRKSRRLPYLYSGVEIRRLLAAALQLRPPHSLRPQTYATLIGLLAVTGLRVSEALALRFSDVT
;
A
#
# COMPACT_ATOMS: atom_id res chain seq x y z
N MET A 1 8.13 -19.01 -14.38
CA MET A 1 7.63 -18.08 -13.35
C MET A 1 7.68 -16.60 -13.78
N ILE A 2 8.80 -16.06 -14.29
CA ILE A 2 8.90 -14.64 -14.67
C ILE A 2 7.85 -14.20 -15.73
N PRO A 3 7.63 -14.92 -16.85
CA PRO A 3 6.62 -14.51 -17.83
C PRO A 3 5.20 -14.45 -17.26
N ALA A 4 4.88 -15.38 -16.35
CA ALA A 4 3.60 -15.43 -15.67
C ALA A 4 3.38 -14.21 -14.75
N VAL A 5 4.45 -13.75 -14.09
CA VAL A 5 4.41 -12.50 -13.30
C VAL A 5 4.18 -11.28 -14.20
N GLU A 6 4.88 -11.17 -15.32
CA GLU A 6 4.67 -10.07 -16.26
C GLU A 6 3.24 -10.03 -16.79
N ASN A 7 2.69 -11.19 -17.17
CA ASN A 7 1.31 -11.28 -17.65
C ASN A 7 0.31 -10.84 -16.57
N TYR A 8 0.45 -11.35 -15.35
CA TYR A 8 -0.40 -10.95 -14.22
C TYR A 8 -0.33 -9.44 -13.94
N LEU A 9 0.87 -8.86 -13.95
CA LEU A 9 1.06 -7.43 -13.73
C LEU A 9 0.44 -6.59 -14.85
N ALA A 10 0.55 -7.03 -16.11
CA ALA A 10 -0.07 -6.37 -17.24
C ALA A 10 -1.60 -6.35 -17.11
N VAL A 11 -2.22 -7.51 -16.81
CA VAL A 11 -3.67 -7.63 -16.58
C VAL A 11 -4.14 -6.73 -15.43
N ARG A 12 -3.40 -6.72 -14.32
CA ARG A 12 -3.76 -5.92 -13.15
C ARG A 12 -3.56 -4.41 -13.39
N ARG A 13 -2.57 -4.00 -14.18
CA ARG A 13 -2.38 -2.59 -14.57
C ARG A 13 -3.48 -2.12 -15.52
N ALA A 14 -3.89 -2.96 -16.47
CA ALA A 14 -5.01 -2.67 -17.37
C ALA A 14 -6.34 -2.42 -16.63
N THR A 15 -6.49 -2.98 -15.42
CA THR A 15 -7.66 -2.77 -14.54
C THR A 15 -7.47 -1.63 -13.53
N GLY A 16 -6.45 -0.77 -13.70
CA GLY A 16 -6.28 0.46 -12.92
C GLY A 16 -5.45 0.33 -11.64
N PHE A 17 -4.79 -0.81 -11.40
CA PHE A 17 -3.91 -0.95 -10.23
C PHE A 17 -2.46 -0.53 -10.53
N GLU A 18 -1.88 0.35 -9.70
CA GLU A 18 -0.46 0.76 -9.84
C GLU A 18 0.54 -0.36 -9.49
N LEU A 19 0.22 -1.21 -8.50
CA LEU A 19 0.98 -2.40 -8.08
C LEU A 19 2.47 -2.19 -7.71
N LYS A 20 2.94 -0.97 -7.43
CA LYS A 20 4.37 -0.67 -7.18
C LYS A 20 5.08 -1.67 -6.24
N ASN A 21 4.50 -1.94 -5.07
CA ASN A 21 5.08 -2.91 -4.12
C ASN A 21 4.90 -4.37 -4.57
N ALA A 22 3.75 -4.70 -5.16
CA ALA A 22 3.46 -6.06 -5.59
C ALA A 22 4.36 -6.51 -6.75
N ASP A 23 4.68 -5.60 -7.68
CA ASP A 23 5.60 -5.82 -8.80
C ASP A 23 6.97 -6.30 -8.32
N TYR A 24 7.61 -5.53 -7.43
CA TYR A 24 8.89 -5.89 -6.84
C TYR A 24 8.84 -7.26 -6.13
N LEU A 25 7.81 -7.49 -5.32
CA LEU A 25 7.67 -8.73 -4.56
C LEU A 25 7.49 -9.95 -5.47
N LEU A 26 6.66 -9.85 -6.51
CA LEU A 26 6.41 -10.96 -7.42
C LEU A 26 7.64 -11.29 -8.27
N ARG A 27 8.38 -10.28 -8.74
CA ARG A 27 9.67 -10.52 -9.42
C ARG A 27 10.72 -11.12 -8.48
N SER A 28 10.75 -10.70 -7.22
CA SER A 28 11.62 -11.32 -6.20
C SER A 28 11.27 -12.79 -6.00
N PHE A 29 9.99 -13.14 -5.89
CA PHE A 29 9.55 -14.53 -5.80
C PHE A 29 9.89 -15.32 -7.07
N ALA A 30 9.67 -14.75 -8.26
CA ALA A 30 9.96 -15.44 -9.51
C ALA A 30 11.44 -15.78 -9.68
N ARG A 31 12.35 -14.92 -9.21
CA ARG A 31 13.79 -15.21 -9.14
C ARG A 31 14.09 -16.34 -8.15
N TRP A 32 13.51 -16.28 -6.95
CA TRP A 32 13.66 -17.32 -5.92
C TRP A 32 13.18 -18.70 -6.38
N ALA A 33 12.06 -18.76 -7.10
CA ALA A 33 11.55 -19.98 -7.69
C ALA A 33 12.45 -20.49 -8.83
N ALA A 34 12.98 -19.58 -9.65
CA ALA A 34 13.91 -19.93 -10.73
C ALA A 34 15.21 -20.56 -10.22
N GLU A 35 15.77 -20.03 -9.13
CA GLU A 35 16.96 -20.61 -8.45
C GLU A 35 16.73 -22.06 -7.97
N ARG A 36 15.46 -22.43 -7.73
CA ARG A 36 15.05 -23.78 -7.30
C ARG A 36 14.51 -24.64 -8.45
N SER A 37 14.57 -24.14 -9.69
CA SER A 37 13.97 -24.78 -10.87
C SER A 37 12.48 -25.10 -10.70
N GLU A 38 11.76 -24.31 -9.90
CA GLU A 38 10.33 -24.48 -9.66
C GLU A 38 9.49 -23.75 -10.70
N THR A 39 8.65 -24.50 -11.40
CA THR A 39 7.73 -23.99 -12.42
C THR A 39 6.35 -23.67 -11.84
N TYR A 40 5.91 -24.40 -10.82
CA TYR A 40 4.65 -24.21 -10.11
C TYR A 40 4.86 -23.53 -8.77
N ILE A 41 3.80 -22.89 -8.26
CA ILE A 41 3.84 -22.32 -6.92
C ILE A 41 3.65 -23.47 -5.93
N ARG A 42 4.58 -23.59 -4.99
CA ARG A 42 4.50 -24.50 -3.84
C ARG A 42 4.29 -23.72 -2.55
N ALA A 43 3.44 -24.24 -1.67
CA ALA A 43 3.12 -23.58 -0.40
C ALA A 43 4.36 -23.45 0.51
N THR A 44 5.22 -24.47 0.54
CA THR A 44 6.49 -24.47 1.28
C THR A 44 7.43 -23.38 0.79
N THR A 45 7.72 -23.35 -0.51
CA THR A 45 8.60 -22.35 -1.14
C THR A 45 8.06 -20.92 -0.99
N ALA A 46 6.74 -20.75 -1.07
CA ALA A 46 6.08 -19.48 -0.81
C ALA A 46 6.30 -18.97 0.63
N VAL A 47 6.16 -19.86 1.61
CA VAL A 47 6.38 -19.56 3.03
C VAL A 47 7.86 -19.26 3.31
N ASP A 48 8.78 -20.05 2.74
CA ASP A 48 10.22 -19.86 2.94
C ASP A 48 10.69 -18.51 2.35
N TRP A 49 10.24 -18.19 1.15
CA TRP A 49 10.52 -16.91 0.50
C TRP A 49 9.92 -15.72 1.27
N ALA A 50 8.71 -15.88 1.81
CA ALA A 50 8.06 -14.83 2.60
C ALA A 50 8.79 -14.63 3.94
N SER A 51 9.32 -15.70 4.54
CA SER A 51 10.04 -15.70 5.81
C SER A 51 11.37 -14.93 5.79
N GLN A 52 11.94 -14.66 4.60
CA GLN A 52 13.16 -13.86 4.42
C GLN A 52 13.02 -12.39 4.89
N SER A 53 11.81 -11.91 5.17
CA SER A 53 11.61 -10.54 5.67
C SER A 53 11.84 -10.44 7.18
N VAL A 54 12.27 -9.26 7.63
CA VAL A 54 12.57 -9.01 9.06
C VAL A 54 11.30 -9.00 9.93
N SER A 55 10.26 -8.29 9.51
CA SER A 55 9.03 -8.14 10.33
C SER A 55 7.93 -9.11 9.94
N VAL A 56 7.17 -9.60 10.93
CA VAL A 56 5.99 -10.48 10.73
C VAL A 56 4.97 -9.83 9.79
N ALA A 57 4.78 -8.51 9.89
CA ALA A 57 3.91 -7.74 9.00
C ALA A 57 4.33 -7.84 7.53
N GLN A 58 5.63 -7.71 7.26
CA GLN A 58 6.14 -7.83 5.89
C GLN A 58 6.09 -9.28 5.40
N ARG A 59 6.39 -10.28 6.25
CA ARG A 59 6.26 -11.70 5.89
C ARG A 59 4.82 -12.02 5.45
N ASP A 60 3.84 -11.54 6.22
CA ASP A 60 2.42 -11.69 5.91
C ASP A 60 2.01 -10.98 4.61
N GLU A 61 2.42 -9.73 4.39
CA GLU A 61 2.09 -9.00 3.16
C GLU A 61 2.73 -9.64 1.91
N ARG A 62 3.97 -10.15 2.04
CA ARG A 62 4.66 -10.91 0.99
C ARG A 62 3.85 -12.15 0.63
N LEU A 63 3.47 -12.95 1.62
CA LEU A 63 2.69 -14.17 1.40
C LEU A 63 1.32 -13.86 0.80
N LYS A 64 0.61 -12.84 1.28
CA LYS A 64 -0.69 -12.42 0.74
C LYS A 64 -0.60 -11.93 -0.70
N THR A 65 0.47 -11.21 -1.04
CA THR A 65 0.75 -10.80 -2.42
C THR A 65 0.93 -12.01 -3.32
N LEU A 66 1.70 -13.01 -2.87
CA LEU A 66 1.87 -14.25 -3.60
C LEU A 66 0.57 -15.08 -3.68
N CYS A 67 -0.26 -15.11 -2.63
CA CYS A 67 -1.56 -15.77 -2.67
C CYS A 67 -2.49 -15.17 -3.74
N ARG A 68 -2.49 -13.84 -3.92
CA ARG A 68 -3.26 -13.17 -4.98
C ARG A 68 -2.79 -13.61 -6.37
N PHE A 69 -1.48 -13.67 -6.56
CA PHE A 69 -0.88 -14.17 -7.82
C PHE A 69 -1.14 -15.66 -8.04
N ALA A 70 -1.04 -16.49 -7.02
CA ALA A 70 -1.32 -17.93 -7.10
C ALA A 70 -2.77 -18.21 -7.50
N ARG A 71 -3.74 -17.44 -6.98
CA ARG A 71 -5.13 -17.54 -7.43
C ARG A 71 -5.30 -17.24 -8.91
N TYR A 72 -4.58 -16.24 -9.43
CA TYR A 72 -4.60 -15.93 -10.87
C TYR A 72 -4.07 -17.11 -11.69
N LEU A 73 -2.90 -17.65 -11.35
CA LEU A 73 -2.32 -18.77 -12.11
C LEU A 73 -3.13 -20.06 -11.99
N ARG A 74 -3.75 -20.32 -10.84
CA ARG A 74 -4.52 -21.54 -10.61
C ARG A 74 -5.76 -21.64 -11.50
N VAL A 75 -6.27 -20.51 -12.00
CA VAL A 75 -7.36 -20.49 -12.99
C VAL A 75 -6.89 -21.09 -14.33
N GLU A 76 -5.65 -20.84 -14.72
CA GLU A 76 -5.05 -21.38 -15.95
C GLU A 76 -4.50 -22.80 -15.75
N ASP A 77 -3.88 -23.08 -14.59
CA ASP A 77 -3.28 -24.39 -14.29
C ASP A 77 -3.44 -24.77 -12.80
N ASN A 78 -4.19 -25.84 -12.54
CA ASN A 78 -4.52 -26.29 -11.19
C ASN A 78 -3.33 -26.85 -10.39
N ARG A 79 -2.17 -27.06 -11.02
CA ARG A 79 -0.94 -27.53 -10.37
C ARG A 79 -0.30 -26.46 -9.48
N HIS A 80 -0.68 -25.20 -9.64
CA HIS A 80 -0.28 -24.14 -8.72
C HIS A 80 -1.02 -24.31 -7.38
N GLU A 81 -0.24 -24.49 -6.31
CA GLU A 81 -0.78 -24.51 -4.96
C GLU A 81 -1.17 -23.11 -4.50
N LEU A 82 -2.18 -23.04 -3.63
CA LEU A 82 -2.57 -21.80 -2.96
C LEU A 82 -1.99 -21.80 -1.54
N PRO A 83 -0.96 -20.99 -1.23
CA PRO A 83 -0.38 -20.96 0.10
C PRO A 83 -1.40 -20.48 1.15
N PRO A 84 -1.26 -20.92 2.41
CA PRO A 84 -2.15 -20.48 3.49
C PRO A 84 -1.93 -19.01 3.83
N SER A 85 -2.85 -18.13 3.38
CA SER A 85 -2.71 -16.67 3.50
C SER A 85 -2.61 -16.12 4.93
N THR A 86 -2.91 -16.94 5.95
CA THR A 86 -2.86 -16.60 7.38
C THR A 86 -1.70 -17.28 8.11
N TYR A 87 -0.74 -17.87 7.40
CA TYR A 87 0.38 -18.63 7.98
C TYR A 87 1.15 -17.86 9.07
N PHE A 88 1.49 -16.59 8.81
CA PHE A 88 2.23 -15.75 9.76
C PHE A 88 1.36 -15.12 10.85
N GLY A 89 0.04 -15.32 10.80
CA GLY A 89 -0.89 -14.84 11.83
C GLY A 89 -0.92 -13.33 12.06
N TYR A 90 -0.34 -12.51 11.17
CA TYR A 90 -0.28 -11.07 11.37
C TYR A 90 -1.67 -10.45 11.31
N ARG A 91 -2.03 -9.72 12.37
CA ARG A 91 -3.22 -8.90 12.44
C ARG A 91 -2.81 -7.45 12.60
N LYS A 92 -3.09 -6.63 11.58
CA LYS A 92 -2.90 -5.19 11.68
C LYS A 92 -3.91 -4.63 12.69
N SER A 93 -3.43 -4.20 13.85
CA SER A 93 -4.27 -3.43 14.77
C SER A 93 -4.54 -2.06 14.14
N ARG A 94 -5.80 -1.81 13.78
CA ARG A 94 -6.22 -0.49 13.31
C ARG A 94 -6.36 0.41 14.52
N ARG A 95 -5.48 1.42 14.63
CA ARG A 95 -5.69 2.49 15.61
C ARG A 95 -7.05 3.12 15.35
N LEU A 96 -7.83 3.29 16.41
CA LEU A 96 -9.10 4.02 16.31
C LEU A 96 -8.80 5.43 15.81
N PRO A 97 -9.55 5.93 14.80
CA PRO A 97 -9.36 7.29 14.33
C PRO A 97 -9.68 8.25 15.48
N TYR A 98 -8.81 9.24 15.69
CA TYR A 98 -9.06 10.31 16.62
C TYR A 98 -9.86 11.41 15.92
N LEU A 99 -11.03 11.75 16.46
CA LEU A 99 -11.87 12.82 15.95
C LEU A 99 -11.52 14.12 16.67
N TYR A 100 -11.00 15.09 15.92
CA TYR A 100 -10.67 16.40 16.48
C TYR A 100 -11.93 17.22 16.73
N SER A 101 -12.05 17.77 17.93
CA SER A 101 -13.07 18.77 18.26
C SER A 101 -12.76 20.12 17.60
N GLY A 102 -13.77 20.99 17.49
CA GLY A 102 -13.57 22.35 16.98
C GLY A 102 -12.55 23.16 17.79
N VAL A 103 -12.43 22.91 19.10
CA VAL A 103 -11.42 23.54 19.96
C VAL A 103 -10.02 23.09 19.58
N GLU A 104 -9.84 21.79 19.32
CA GLU A 104 -8.53 21.23 18.95
C GLU A 104 -8.11 21.66 17.54
N ILE A 105 -9.07 21.75 16.61
CA ILE A 105 -8.81 22.30 15.27
C ILE A 105 -8.31 23.74 15.40
N ARG A 106 -8.95 24.59 16.22
CA ARG A 106 -8.47 25.96 16.47
C ARG A 106 -7.06 25.99 17.05
N ARG A 107 -6.73 25.07 17.96
CA ARG A 107 -5.36 24.95 18.51
C ARG A 107 -4.36 24.52 17.45
N LEU A 108 -4.72 23.59 16.56
CA LEU A 108 -3.87 23.16 15.45
C LEU A 108 -3.62 24.31 14.47
N LEU A 109 -4.64 25.11 14.15
CA LEU A 109 -4.51 26.29 13.30
C LEU A 109 -3.57 27.33 13.94
N ALA A 110 -3.74 27.62 15.23
CA ALA A 110 -2.86 28.54 15.95
C ALA A 110 -1.40 28.03 15.98
N ALA A 111 -1.20 26.73 16.19
CA ALA A 111 0.14 26.12 16.17
C ALA A 111 0.77 26.14 14.76
N ALA A 112 -0.03 25.90 13.71
CA ALA A 112 0.44 25.96 12.32
C ALA A 112 0.94 27.36 11.95
N LEU A 113 0.27 28.41 12.43
CA LEU A 113 0.69 29.80 12.24
C LEU A 113 2.02 30.16 12.94
N GLN A 114 2.51 29.30 13.85
CA GLN A 114 3.82 29.48 14.53
C GLN A 114 4.95 28.65 13.89
N LEU A 115 4.70 27.98 12.76
CA LEU A 115 5.73 27.21 12.07
C LEU A 115 6.89 28.10 11.60
N ARG A 116 8.11 27.54 11.59
CA ARG A 116 9.32 28.22 11.12
C ARG A 116 9.64 27.84 9.66
N PRO A 117 10.31 28.73 8.89
CA PRO A 117 10.77 30.06 9.28
C PRO A 117 9.64 31.11 9.31
N PRO A 118 9.71 32.09 10.23
CA PRO A 118 8.77 33.21 10.25
C PRO A 118 8.89 34.00 8.93
N HIS A 119 7.79 34.64 8.51
CA HIS A 119 7.69 35.38 7.23
C HIS A 119 7.81 34.54 5.96
N SER A 120 7.70 33.21 6.06
CA SER A 120 7.50 32.34 4.88
C SER A 120 6.02 32.06 4.64
N LEU A 121 5.70 31.48 3.48
CA LEU A 121 4.34 31.00 3.21
C LEU A 121 3.95 29.80 4.07
N ARG A 122 4.94 29.07 4.63
CA ARG A 122 4.71 27.81 5.35
C ARG A 122 3.62 27.90 6.43
N PRO A 123 3.64 28.88 7.35
CA PRO A 123 2.62 28.94 8.40
C PRO A 123 1.21 29.13 7.84
N GLN A 124 1.07 30.02 6.83
CA GLN A 124 -0.19 30.30 6.17
C GLN A 124 -0.68 29.10 5.34
N THR A 125 0.22 28.41 4.64
CA THR A 125 -0.11 27.21 3.86
C THR A 125 -0.65 26.10 4.75
N TYR A 126 0.03 25.78 5.87
CA TYR A 126 -0.43 24.72 6.76
C TYR A 126 -1.72 25.09 7.51
N ALA A 127 -1.86 26.34 7.97
CA ALA A 127 -3.10 26.80 8.59
C ALA A 127 -4.27 26.73 7.61
N THR A 128 -4.08 27.19 6.37
CA THR A 128 -5.09 27.13 5.32
C THR A 128 -5.45 25.67 4.98
N LEU A 129 -4.46 24.79 4.82
CA LEU A 129 -4.69 23.37 4.52
C LEU A 129 -5.49 22.67 5.64
N ILE A 130 -5.13 22.90 6.91
CA ILE A 130 -5.86 22.33 8.05
C ILE A 130 -7.30 22.85 8.08
N GLY A 131 -7.49 24.15 7.88
CA GLY A 131 -8.82 24.77 7.82
C GLY A 131 -9.67 24.20 6.69
N LEU A 132 -9.11 24.09 5.49
CA LEU A 132 -9.77 23.53 4.31
C LEU A 132 -10.23 22.09 4.57
N LEU A 133 -9.34 21.23 5.09
CA LEU A 133 -9.67 19.85 5.42
C LEU A 133 -10.78 19.76 6.46
N ALA A 134 -10.76 20.63 7.47
CA ALA A 134 -11.74 20.66 8.55
C ALA A 134 -13.16 21.03 8.07
N VAL A 135 -13.28 21.93 7.08
CA VAL A 135 -14.60 22.43 6.62
C VAL A 135 -15.15 21.69 5.39
N THR A 136 -14.28 21.07 4.59
CA THR A 136 -14.69 20.38 3.34
C THR A 136 -14.78 18.86 3.48
N GLY A 137 -14.07 18.27 4.44
CA GLY A 137 -13.96 16.81 4.55
C GLY A 137 -13.14 16.15 3.42
N LEU A 138 -12.43 16.93 2.59
CA LEU A 138 -11.55 16.39 1.55
C LEU A 138 -10.48 15.48 2.14
N ARG A 139 -10.06 14.47 1.38
CA ARG A 139 -8.81 13.74 1.68
C ARG A 139 -7.63 14.67 1.44
N VAL A 140 -6.55 14.45 2.19
CA VAL A 140 -5.32 15.24 2.03
C VAL A 140 -4.80 15.29 0.59
N SER A 141 -4.89 14.16 -0.15
CA SER A 141 -4.48 14.12 -1.56
C SER A 141 -5.37 14.96 -2.47
N GLU A 142 -6.67 15.05 -2.18
CA GLU A 142 -7.62 15.85 -2.95
C GLU A 142 -7.36 17.34 -2.69
N ALA A 143 -7.18 17.73 -1.42
CA ALA A 143 -6.84 19.10 -1.05
C ALA A 143 -5.50 19.56 -1.65
N LEU A 144 -4.49 18.68 -1.73
CA LEU A 144 -3.20 18.97 -2.36
C LEU A 144 -3.26 19.04 -3.89
N ALA A 145 -4.29 18.44 -4.51
CA ALA A 145 -4.50 18.44 -5.95
C ALA A 145 -5.42 19.58 -6.43
N LEU A 146 -5.99 20.35 -5.51
CA LEU A 146 -6.94 21.43 -5.80
C LEU A 146 -6.30 22.52 -6.67
N ARG A 147 -7.00 22.93 -7.72
CA ARG A 147 -6.60 24.01 -8.64
C ARG A 147 -7.56 25.19 -8.54
N PHE A 148 -7.11 26.37 -8.96
CA PHE A 148 -7.98 27.54 -9.03
C PHE A 148 -9.20 27.34 -9.93
N SER A 149 -9.10 26.49 -10.96
CA SER A 149 -10.22 26.11 -11.83
C SER A 149 -11.32 25.30 -11.14
N ASP A 150 -11.03 24.73 -9.97
CA ASP A 150 -11.97 23.88 -9.23
C ASP A 150 -12.84 24.71 -8.27
N VAL A 151 -12.58 26.02 -8.16
CA VAL A 151 -13.29 26.97 -7.31
C VAL A 151 -14.14 27.89 -8.19
N THR A 152 -15.46 27.77 -8.09
CA THR A 152 -16.46 28.57 -8.82
C THR A 152 -16.86 29.82 -8.07
#